data_AF-A0A5B0KMP8-F1
#
_entry.id   AF-A0A5B0KMP8-F1
#
_cell.length_a   1.000
_cell.length_b   1.000
_cell.length_c   1.000
_cell.angle_alpha   90.00
_cell.angle_beta   90.00
_cell.angle_gamma   90.00
#
_symmetry.space_group_name_H-M   'P 1'
#
loop_
_entity.id
_entity.type
_entity.pdbx_description
1 polymer ?
#
loop_
_entity_poly.entity_id
_entity_poly.type
_entity_poly.pdbx_seq_one_letter_code
_entity_poly.pdbx_strand_id
1 'polypeptide(L)'
;MSATKEIEHRHRRVQYPVGHGFFHVGSIESFGSDRRDFVYAFDCGGPPWTPAKLFESIGTHRETWPGKRLDALFISHLHADHVWGLDKLLGSEGAETVVLPYLPPIERLGLVLEALAKDSGMAAIELVADPVGFFARRGTDRILMVFGGPYDPGPEPEGEAGPLDVGPIGPSLVADRRRGPKPRDGHSDAYYQKVGFDLALTDGIPQQLRAKEKQSTTVEMIAHSQWLSPRGVGIPWRFLTYVRRADEAKLAKFRAALGPVLKLAAAKGKGKAELDLLQNVLIDRTLREKMRRAYDEIHGARLLNKTSLCLFSGPGRAGPGTGTWRPSIGSIEWGWHWRGRHYPHSLRENIHRGAIGWLGTGDAELKPEAEAVEFLKHYECVVGDVFTFAVPHHGSAENICDVLYRGAKGDPKPLRPAYAYACGPAKTDHHPHPIVRQLHRDHGIDFGVVTDIESTIISEVFEFES
;
A
#
# COMPACT_ATOMS: atom_id res chain seq x y z
N MET A 1 -37.66 28.82 9.19
CA MET A 1 -36.93 27.82 10.00
C MET A 1 -35.95 27.15 9.06
N SER A 2 -34.64 27.37 9.24
CA SER A 2 -33.63 26.62 8.50
C SER A 2 -33.64 25.21 9.06
N ALA A 3 -33.99 24.21 8.26
CA ALA A 3 -33.74 22.83 8.65
C ALA A 3 -32.23 22.70 8.92
N THR A 4 -31.86 22.32 10.14
CA THR A 4 -30.51 21.85 10.44
C THR A 4 -30.28 20.63 9.57
N LYS A 5 -29.36 20.72 8.63
CA LYS A 5 -28.97 19.57 7.81
C LYS A 5 -28.36 18.51 8.72
N GLU A 6 -28.83 17.28 8.60
CA GLU A 6 -28.28 16.16 9.35
C GLU A 6 -27.05 15.61 8.60
N ILE A 7 -26.00 15.29 9.35
CA ILE A 7 -24.82 14.63 8.80
C ILE A 7 -25.21 13.17 8.58
N GLU A 8 -25.25 12.73 7.32
CA GLU A 8 -25.53 11.34 6.95
C GLU A 8 -24.27 10.48 6.97
N HIS A 9 -23.12 11.08 6.65
CA HIS A 9 -21.85 10.38 6.61
C HIS A 9 -20.70 11.25 7.08
N ARG A 10 -19.67 10.59 7.60
CA ARG A 10 -18.40 11.21 7.93
C ARG A 10 -17.26 10.39 7.37
N HIS A 11 -16.36 11.03 6.63
CA HIS A 11 -15.04 10.48 6.37
C HIS A 11 -14.05 11.06 7.38
N ARG A 12 -13.32 10.19 8.08
CA ARG A 12 -12.22 10.59 8.95
C ARG A 12 -10.95 9.93 8.45
N ARG A 13 -9.83 10.64 8.48
CA ARG A 13 -8.52 10.02 8.30
C ARG A 13 -7.47 10.64 9.20
N VAL A 14 -6.51 9.81 9.61
CA VAL A 14 -5.45 10.16 10.55
C VAL A 14 -4.13 9.61 10.03
N GLN A 15 -3.12 10.47 9.93
CA GLN A 15 -1.72 10.04 9.87
C GLN A 15 -1.15 10.07 11.28
N TYR A 16 -0.85 8.89 11.83
CA TYR A 16 -0.30 8.80 13.17
C TYR A 16 1.18 9.20 13.24
N PRO A 17 1.61 9.82 14.35
CA PRO A 17 2.99 10.26 14.56
C PRO A 17 3.89 9.12 15.05
N VAL A 18 4.30 8.28 14.09
CA VAL A 18 5.12 7.07 14.33
C VAL A 18 6.61 7.23 14.01
N GLY A 19 7.04 8.43 13.58
CA GLY A 19 8.43 8.71 13.24
C GLY A 19 8.87 8.13 11.89
N HIS A 20 9.95 7.34 11.89
CA HIS A 20 10.51 6.71 10.69
C HIS A 20 9.68 5.46 10.31
N GLY A 21 8.55 5.71 9.65
CA GLY A 21 7.60 4.70 9.19
C GLY A 21 6.33 5.37 8.67
N PHE A 22 5.27 4.58 8.51
CA PHE A 22 3.99 5.07 8.04
C PHE A 22 2.84 4.29 8.69
N PHE A 23 1.89 5.00 9.30
CA PHE A 23 0.65 4.41 9.78
C PHE A 23 -0.49 5.40 9.56
N HIS A 24 -1.26 5.15 8.49
CA HIS A 24 -2.41 5.97 8.13
C HIS A 24 -3.68 5.15 8.29
N VAL A 25 -4.71 5.72 8.91
CA VAL A 25 -6.02 5.09 9.07
C VAL A 25 -7.08 6.01 8.52
N GLY A 26 -8.02 5.46 7.75
CA GLY A 26 -9.23 6.16 7.36
C GLY A 26 -10.48 5.38 7.73
N SER A 27 -11.59 6.09 7.89
CA SER A 27 -12.89 5.52 8.15
C SER A 27 -14.00 6.26 7.42
N ILE A 28 -15.02 5.51 7.00
CA ILE A 28 -16.27 6.01 6.46
C ILE A 28 -17.35 5.61 7.46
N GLU A 29 -17.81 6.59 8.23
CA GLU A 29 -18.87 6.45 9.22
C GLU A 29 -20.20 6.76 8.55
N SER A 30 -21.21 5.92 8.74
CA SER A 30 -22.54 6.13 8.16
C SER A 30 -23.60 6.16 9.26
N PHE A 31 -24.35 7.27 9.33
CA PHE A 31 -25.39 7.46 10.34
C PHE A 31 -26.75 7.09 9.74
N GLY A 32 -27.43 6.07 10.31
CA GLY A 32 -28.71 5.54 9.80
C GLY A 32 -28.86 4.02 9.98
N SER A 33 -30.05 3.46 9.76
CA SER A 33 -30.40 2.08 10.17
C SER A 33 -29.88 0.93 9.29
N ASP A 34 -29.29 1.19 8.13
CA ASP A 34 -28.96 0.13 7.15
C ASP A 34 -27.55 0.26 6.53
N ARG A 35 -26.65 1.01 7.18
CA ARG A 35 -25.32 1.34 6.62
C ARG A 35 -24.19 0.83 7.52
N ARG A 36 -23.07 0.44 6.91
CA ARG A 36 -21.90 -0.14 7.59
C ARG A 36 -20.77 0.88 7.67
N ASP A 37 -20.14 0.98 8.85
CA ASP A 37 -18.86 1.68 8.99
C ASP A 37 -17.73 0.87 8.35
N PHE A 38 -16.91 1.56 7.57
CA PHE A 38 -15.75 0.99 6.89
C PHE A 38 -14.46 1.63 7.42
N VAL A 39 -13.52 0.83 7.89
CA VAL A 39 -12.25 1.25 8.48
C VAL A 39 -11.11 0.59 7.71
N TYR A 40 -10.18 1.39 7.22
CA TYR A 40 -9.01 0.91 6.49
C TYR A 40 -7.72 1.50 7.05
N ALA A 41 -6.63 0.78 6.85
CA ALA A 41 -5.28 1.24 7.14
C ALA A 41 -4.39 1.19 5.89
N PHE A 42 -3.43 2.10 5.81
CA PHE A 42 -2.33 2.07 4.85
C PHE A 42 -1.02 2.02 5.63
N ASP A 43 -0.32 0.90 5.49
CA ASP A 43 0.82 0.47 6.31
C ASP A 43 0.51 0.38 7.82
N CYS A 44 1.47 -0.15 8.57
CA CYS A 44 1.50 -0.07 10.04
C CYS A 44 2.95 -0.16 10.51
N GLY A 45 3.68 0.88 10.17
CA GLY A 45 5.13 0.90 10.19
C GLY A 45 5.71 1.92 11.15
N GLY A 46 6.82 1.56 11.77
CA GLY A 46 7.62 2.43 12.61
C GLY A 46 8.99 1.81 12.84
N PRO A 47 9.95 2.57 13.39
CA PRO A 47 11.30 2.09 13.61
C PRO A 47 11.29 0.92 14.61
N PRO A 48 11.82 -0.27 14.25
CA PRO A 48 11.85 -1.44 15.13
C PRO A 48 12.53 -1.19 16.49
N TRP A 49 13.48 -0.26 16.53
CA TRP A 49 14.25 0.09 17.73
C TRP A 49 13.54 1.11 18.65
N THR A 50 12.51 1.81 18.17
CA THR A 50 11.71 2.75 18.98
C THR A 50 10.21 2.59 18.71
N PRO A 51 9.61 1.42 19.06
CA PRO A 51 8.24 1.09 18.68
C PRO A 51 7.16 1.71 19.55
N ALA A 52 7.52 2.38 20.65
CA ALA A 52 6.59 2.89 21.65
C ALA A 52 5.50 3.78 21.02
N LYS A 53 5.88 4.68 20.11
CA LYS A 53 4.95 5.59 19.45
C LYS A 53 4.01 4.91 18.46
N LEU A 54 4.50 3.90 17.74
CA LEU A 54 3.66 3.05 16.90
C LEU A 54 2.63 2.29 17.75
N PHE A 55 3.06 1.74 18.88
CA PHE A 55 2.18 0.97 19.77
C PHE A 55 1.14 1.83 20.48
N GLU A 56 1.50 3.05 20.89
CA GLU A 56 0.58 4.07 21.37
C GLU A 56 -0.45 4.41 20.30
N SER A 57 -0.01 4.67 19.06
CA SER A 57 -0.89 4.97 17.92
C SER A 57 -1.86 3.83 17.59
N ILE A 58 -1.40 2.57 17.63
CA ILE A 58 -2.27 1.38 17.48
C ILE A 58 -3.27 1.30 18.64
N GLY A 59 -2.86 1.66 19.86
CA GLY A 59 -3.74 1.79 21.02
C GLY A 59 -4.86 2.79 20.78
N THR A 60 -4.50 4.03 20.41
CA THR A 60 -5.45 5.11 20.08
C THR A 60 -6.42 4.70 18.97
N HIS A 61 -5.94 4.03 17.94
CA HIS A 61 -6.79 3.48 16.88
C HIS A 61 -7.83 2.49 17.44
N ARG A 62 -7.41 1.56 18.30
CA ARG A 62 -8.30 0.57 18.93
C ARG A 62 -9.29 1.17 19.90
N GLU A 63 -8.92 2.24 20.59
CA GLU A 63 -9.83 3.01 21.46
C GLU A 63 -10.88 3.76 20.63
N THR A 64 -10.48 4.25 19.44
CA THR A 64 -11.41 4.90 18.49
C THR A 64 -12.37 3.88 17.87
N TRP A 65 -11.90 2.66 17.61
CA TRP A 65 -12.66 1.58 16.96
C TRP A 65 -12.68 0.28 17.80
N PRO A 66 -13.33 0.26 18.99
CA PRO A 66 -13.26 -0.87 19.91
C PRO A 66 -13.86 -2.15 19.30
N GLY A 67 -13.07 -3.23 19.26
CA GLY A 67 -13.49 -4.53 18.76
C GLY A 67 -13.76 -4.59 17.25
N LYS A 68 -13.59 -3.48 16.53
CA LYS A 68 -13.79 -3.41 15.08
C LYS A 68 -12.53 -3.90 14.38
N ARG A 69 -12.71 -4.92 13.55
CA ARG A 69 -11.70 -5.42 12.61
C ARG A 69 -11.53 -4.45 11.45
N LEU A 70 -10.31 -4.35 10.90
CA LEU A 70 -10.07 -3.60 9.67
C LEU A 70 -10.82 -4.24 8.50
N ASP A 71 -11.56 -3.43 7.75
CA ASP A 71 -12.23 -3.85 6.53
C ASP A 71 -11.23 -3.95 5.36
N ALA A 72 -10.22 -3.06 5.32
CA ALA A 72 -9.10 -3.15 4.39
C ALA A 72 -7.75 -2.76 5.01
N LEU A 73 -6.69 -3.48 4.67
CA LEU A 73 -5.31 -3.12 4.97
C LEU A 73 -4.51 -3.05 3.68
N PHE A 74 -4.07 -1.86 3.31
CA PHE A 74 -3.18 -1.63 2.18
C PHE A 74 -1.74 -1.62 2.66
N ILE A 75 -0.87 -2.37 1.99
CA ILE A 75 0.55 -2.42 2.27
C ILE A 75 1.29 -1.78 1.11
N SER A 76 1.98 -0.69 1.36
CA SER A 76 2.75 0.04 0.35
C SER A 76 4.01 -0.72 -0.03
N HIS A 77 4.68 -1.32 0.95
CA HIS A 77 5.91 -2.06 0.78
C HIS A 77 6.16 -3.03 1.95
N LEU A 78 7.00 -4.05 1.75
CA LEU A 78 7.31 -5.08 2.74
C LEU A 78 8.60 -4.82 3.53
N HIS A 79 9.13 -3.60 3.54
CA HIS A 79 10.21 -3.27 4.48
C HIS A 79 9.70 -3.24 5.93
N ALA A 80 10.60 -3.51 6.87
CA ALA A 80 10.29 -3.56 8.29
C ALA A 80 9.62 -2.28 8.79
N ASP A 81 10.14 -1.11 8.44
CA ASP A 81 9.61 0.20 8.86
C ASP A 81 8.21 0.53 8.32
N HIS A 82 7.64 -0.30 7.44
CA HIS A 82 6.24 -0.20 6.97
C HIS A 82 5.32 -1.26 7.59
N VAL A 83 5.87 -2.40 8.03
CA VAL A 83 5.09 -3.60 8.38
C VAL A 83 5.32 -4.12 9.80
N TRP A 84 6.26 -3.53 10.53
CA TRP A 84 6.68 -4.05 11.83
C TRP A 84 5.54 -4.06 12.87
N GLY A 85 4.57 -3.13 12.77
CA GLY A 85 3.40 -3.07 13.63
C GLY A 85 2.28 -4.05 13.29
N LEU A 86 2.37 -4.79 12.17
CA LEU A 86 1.25 -5.61 11.66
C LEU A 86 0.79 -6.68 12.64
N ASP A 87 1.72 -7.35 13.34
CA ASP A 87 1.37 -8.35 14.36
C ASP A 87 0.49 -7.73 15.45
N LYS A 88 0.87 -6.53 15.91
CA LYS A 88 0.12 -5.83 16.94
C LYS A 88 -1.19 -5.29 16.40
N LEU A 89 -1.24 -4.75 15.19
CA LEU A 89 -2.45 -4.18 14.58
C LEU A 89 -3.51 -5.27 14.34
N LEU A 90 -3.13 -6.33 13.61
CA LEU A 90 -4.02 -7.41 13.19
C LEU A 90 -4.47 -8.30 14.35
N GLY A 91 -3.60 -8.55 15.33
CA GLY A 91 -3.89 -9.47 16.42
C GLY A 91 -4.31 -10.86 15.90
N SER A 92 -5.33 -11.46 16.53
CA SER A 92 -5.91 -12.74 16.08
C SER A 92 -7.02 -12.61 15.04
N GLU A 93 -7.58 -11.41 14.86
CA GLU A 93 -8.76 -11.19 14.03
C GLU A 93 -8.40 -10.87 12.57
N GLY A 94 -7.18 -10.39 12.31
CA GLY A 94 -6.73 -10.08 10.96
C GLY A 94 -7.44 -8.86 10.37
N ALA A 95 -7.40 -8.75 9.04
CA ALA A 95 -8.20 -7.79 8.28
C ALA A 95 -9.14 -8.56 7.34
N GLU A 96 -10.29 -8.00 7.00
CA GLU A 96 -11.19 -8.63 6.02
C GLU A 96 -10.49 -8.77 4.67
N THR A 97 -9.89 -7.68 4.16
CA THR A 97 -9.05 -7.72 2.96
C THR A 97 -7.70 -7.08 3.19
N VAL A 98 -6.64 -7.75 2.72
CA VAL A 98 -5.29 -7.18 2.60
C VAL A 98 -5.00 -6.92 1.12
N VAL A 99 -4.50 -5.74 0.80
CA VAL A 99 -4.08 -5.34 -0.54
C VAL A 99 -2.59 -5.03 -0.51
N LEU A 100 -1.79 -5.70 -1.33
CA LEU A 100 -0.33 -5.54 -1.34
C LEU A 100 0.24 -5.66 -2.75
N PRO A 101 1.39 -5.05 -3.06
CA PRO A 101 2.03 -5.24 -4.34
C PRO A 101 2.45 -6.71 -4.52
N TYR A 102 2.25 -7.24 -5.71
CA TYR A 102 2.86 -8.50 -6.10
C TYR A 102 4.37 -8.31 -6.28
N LEU A 103 5.15 -9.10 -5.54
CA LEU A 103 6.60 -9.12 -5.64
C LEU A 103 7.07 -10.47 -6.21
N PRO A 104 7.73 -10.49 -7.38
CA PRO A 104 8.30 -11.72 -7.91
C PRO A 104 9.38 -12.28 -6.95
N PRO A 105 9.65 -13.60 -6.99
CA PRO A 105 10.61 -14.24 -6.09
C PRO A 105 11.99 -13.55 -6.01
N ILE A 106 12.52 -13.06 -7.14
CA ILE A 106 13.78 -12.31 -7.18
C ILE A 106 13.77 -11.04 -6.31
N GLU A 107 12.66 -10.30 -6.30
CA GLU A 107 12.52 -9.10 -5.48
C GLU A 107 12.40 -9.47 -3.99
N ARG A 108 11.58 -10.50 -3.69
CA ARG A 108 11.43 -11.02 -2.32
C ARG A 108 12.75 -11.54 -1.76
N LEU A 109 13.58 -12.19 -2.57
CA LEU A 109 14.94 -12.59 -2.16
C LEU A 109 15.79 -11.38 -1.76
N GLY A 110 15.76 -10.31 -2.55
CA GLY A 110 16.46 -9.06 -2.22
C GLY A 110 16.00 -8.48 -0.88
N LEU A 111 14.68 -8.44 -0.67
CA LEU A 111 14.07 -7.93 0.57
C LEU A 111 14.38 -8.80 1.79
N VAL A 112 14.36 -10.13 1.66
CA VAL A 112 14.76 -11.02 2.76
C VAL A 112 16.22 -10.78 3.15
N LEU A 113 17.11 -10.61 2.16
CA LEU A 113 18.53 -10.35 2.43
C LEU A 113 18.74 -8.98 3.07
N GLU A 114 17.98 -7.96 2.65
CA GLU A 114 17.96 -6.64 3.30
C GLU A 114 17.49 -6.76 4.76
N ALA A 115 16.37 -7.45 5.00
CA ALA A 115 15.81 -7.65 6.33
C ALA A 115 16.77 -8.40 7.27
N LEU A 116 17.46 -9.42 6.74
CA LEU A 116 18.49 -10.16 7.47
C LEU A 116 19.72 -9.29 7.77
N ALA A 117 20.13 -8.43 6.83
CA ALA A 117 21.28 -7.53 7.03
C ALA A 117 20.99 -6.43 8.06
N LYS A 118 19.73 -5.99 8.15
CA LYS A 118 19.26 -4.95 9.09
C LYS A 118 18.72 -5.49 10.42
N ASP A 119 18.80 -6.81 10.65
CA ASP A 119 18.22 -7.48 11.81
C ASP A 119 16.76 -7.09 12.08
N SER A 120 15.95 -7.09 11.02
CA SER A 120 14.56 -6.58 11.02
C SER A 120 13.54 -7.43 11.79
N GLY A 121 13.98 -8.52 12.42
CA GLY A 121 13.13 -9.46 13.14
C GLY A 121 12.47 -10.53 12.26
N MET A 122 12.09 -11.65 12.89
CA MET A 122 11.57 -12.84 12.17
C MET A 122 10.22 -12.62 11.50
N ALA A 123 9.33 -11.81 12.07
CA ALA A 123 8.00 -11.55 11.51
C ALA A 123 8.09 -10.80 10.16
N ALA A 124 8.98 -9.81 10.05
CA ALA A 124 9.21 -9.11 8.79
C ALA A 124 9.80 -10.06 7.73
N ILE A 125 10.71 -10.94 8.11
CA ILE A 125 11.29 -11.93 7.20
C ILE A 125 10.21 -12.95 6.75
N GLU A 126 9.37 -13.43 7.68
CA GLU A 126 8.25 -14.33 7.38
C GLU A 126 7.28 -13.69 6.37
N LEU A 127 6.90 -12.43 6.59
CA LEU A 127 6.02 -11.69 5.69
C LEU A 127 6.59 -11.59 4.27
N VAL A 128 7.88 -11.28 4.13
CA VAL A 128 8.51 -11.19 2.80
C VAL A 128 8.60 -12.56 2.15
N ALA A 129 8.95 -13.61 2.90
CA ALA A 129 9.11 -14.96 2.37
C ALA A 129 7.77 -15.58 1.97
N ASP A 130 6.73 -15.37 2.78
CA ASP A 130 5.40 -15.94 2.66
C ASP A 130 4.32 -14.93 3.07
N PRO A 131 4.00 -13.94 2.21
CA PRO A 131 3.00 -12.95 2.55
C PRO A 131 1.60 -13.56 2.68
N VAL A 132 1.26 -14.55 1.84
CA VAL A 132 -0.05 -15.20 1.87
C VAL A 132 -0.27 -15.91 3.21
N GLY A 133 0.65 -16.79 3.59
CA GLY A 133 0.54 -17.53 4.83
C GLY A 133 0.68 -16.63 6.05
N PHE A 134 1.49 -15.56 5.99
CA PHE A 134 1.58 -14.57 7.07
C PHE A 134 0.20 -13.99 7.42
N PHE A 135 -0.55 -13.53 6.42
CA PHE A 135 -1.88 -12.94 6.62
C PHE A 135 -2.96 -13.98 6.91
N ALA A 136 -2.91 -15.15 6.25
CA ALA A 136 -3.86 -16.24 6.48
C ALA A 136 -3.80 -16.76 7.93
N ARG A 137 -2.59 -16.96 8.48
CA ARG A 137 -2.38 -17.38 9.88
C ARG A 137 -2.89 -16.36 10.90
N ARG A 138 -3.03 -15.10 10.50
CA ARG A 138 -3.56 -13.99 11.31
C ARG A 138 -5.06 -13.77 11.10
N GLY A 139 -5.73 -14.66 10.37
CA GLY A 139 -7.18 -14.62 10.20
C GLY A 139 -7.66 -13.67 9.11
N THR A 140 -6.85 -13.36 8.11
CA THR A 140 -7.28 -12.54 6.95
C THR A 140 -8.19 -13.33 6.01
N ASP A 141 -9.29 -12.73 5.54
CA ASP A 141 -10.25 -13.46 4.68
C ASP A 141 -9.87 -13.41 3.20
N ARG A 142 -9.35 -12.26 2.74
CA ARG A 142 -9.01 -12.03 1.33
C ARG A 142 -7.69 -11.29 1.17
N ILE A 143 -6.92 -11.68 0.16
CA ILE A 143 -5.64 -11.08 -0.18
C ILE A 143 -5.66 -10.68 -1.67
N LEU A 144 -5.50 -9.39 -1.95
CA LEU A 144 -5.42 -8.84 -3.30
C LEU A 144 -3.97 -8.47 -3.60
N MET A 145 -3.35 -9.23 -4.50
CA MET A 145 -2.00 -8.96 -4.99
C MET A 145 -2.05 -8.07 -6.23
N VAL A 146 -1.52 -6.86 -6.10
CA VAL A 146 -1.59 -5.83 -7.13
C VAL A 146 -0.37 -5.89 -8.05
N PHE A 147 -0.58 -6.05 -9.35
CA PHE A 147 0.48 -6.06 -10.35
C PHE A 147 0.57 -4.73 -11.11
N GLY A 148 1.79 -4.28 -11.39
CA GLY A 148 2.05 -3.07 -12.19
C GLY A 148 2.14 -3.37 -13.70
N GLY A 149 1.28 -2.73 -14.50
CA GLY A 149 1.21 -2.86 -15.96
C GLY A 149 -0.22 -3.05 -16.48
N PRO A 150 -0.45 -2.88 -17.80
CA PRO A 150 -1.78 -3.08 -18.39
C PRO A 150 -2.23 -4.54 -18.25
N TYR A 151 -3.42 -4.73 -17.69
CA TYR A 151 -4.17 -5.97 -17.73
C TYR A 151 -5.22 -5.85 -18.84
N ASP A 152 -5.24 -6.81 -19.79
CA ASP A 152 -6.21 -6.89 -20.89
C ASP A 152 -7.37 -7.82 -20.47
N PRO A 153 -8.55 -7.31 -20.08
CA PRO A 153 -9.56 -8.12 -19.39
C PRO A 153 -10.48 -8.92 -20.32
N GLY A 154 -10.41 -8.77 -21.65
CA GLY A 154 -11.52 -9.16 -22.52
C GLY A 154 -12.83 -8.42 -22.18
N PRO A 155 -13.92 -8.62 -22.95
CA PRO A 155 -15.16 -7.88 -22.73
C PRO A 155 -15.91 -8.29 -21.45
N GLU A 156 -16.50 -7.29 -20.79
CA GLU A 156 -17.23 -7.38 -19.52
C GLU A 156 -18.44 -8.34 -19.56
N PRO A 157 -18.61 -9.23 -18.57
CA PRO A 157 -19.90 -9.83 -18.23
C PRO A 157 -20.61 -9.03 -17.12
N GLU A 158 -21.94 -9.10 -17.10
CA GLU A 158 -22.81 -8.46 -16.09
C GLU A 158 -23.04 -9.40 -14.88
N GLY A 159 -22.81 -8.95 -13.63
CA GLY A 159 -23.22 -9.65 -12.40
C GLY A 159 -22.43 -9.32 -11.10
N GLU A 160 -23.11 -9.29 -9.94
CA GLU A 160 -22.66 -8.82 -8.61
C GLU A 160 -21.82 -9.83 -7.77
N ALA A 161 -20.75 -9.41 -7.05
CA ALA A 161 -20.00 -10.27 -6.10
C ALA A 161 -19.17 -9.58 -4.96
N GLY A 162 -19.38 -9.93 -3.68
CA GLY A 162 -18.44 -9.79 -2.53
C GLY A 162 -17.95 -8.40 -2.01
N PRO A 163 -17.63 -8.27 -0.69
CA PRO A 163 -17.51 -7.01 0.06
C PRO A 163 -16.34 -6.03 -0.25
N LEU A 164 -15.53 -6.32 -1.26
CA LEU A 164 -14.69 -5.34 -1.98
C LEU A 164 -14.90 -5.64 -3.46
N ASP A 165 -15.87 -4.97 -4.09
CA ASP A 165 -16.46 -5.46 -5.34
C ASP A 165 -15.42 -5.51 -6.46
N VAL A 166 -15.06 -6.74 -6.83
CA VAL A 166 -14.39 -7.05 -8.08
C VAL A 166 -15.50 -7.38 -9.06
N GLY A 167 -15.59 -6.62 -10.16
CA GLY A 167 -16.44 -7.00 -11.29
C GLY A 167 -16.18 -8.45 -11.71
N PRO A 168 -17.15 -9.13 -12.35
CA PRO A 168 -17.17 -10.58 -12.43
C PRO A 168 -15.89 -11.15 -13.05
N ILE A 169 -15.30 -12.05 -12.27
CA ILE A 169 -13.98 -12.66 -12.43
C ILE A 169 -13.98 -13.68 -13.57
N GLY A 170 -13.04 -13.54 -14.52
CA GLY A 170 -12.53 -14.67 -15.32
C GLY A 170 -11.70 -15.62 -14.44
N PRO A 171 -11.67 -16.92 -14.76
CA PRO A 171 -11.80 -18.04 -13.81
C PRO A 171 -11.09 -17.83 -12.46
N SER A 172 -11.91 -17.80 -11.41
CA SER A 172 -11.47 -18.00 -10.02
C SER A 172 -10.59 -19.25 -9.94
N LEU A 173 -9.33 -19.07 -9.53
CA LEU A 173 -8.49 -20.19 -9.09
C LEU A 173 -8.95 -20.61 -7.69
N VAL A 174 -10.18 -21.14 -7.59
CA VAL A 174 -10.48 -22.08 -6.52
C VAL A 174 -9.54 -23.26 -6.74
N ALA A 175 -8.72 -23.60 -5.76
CA ALA A 175 -7.95 -24.82 -5.78
C ALA A 175 -8.90 -26.03 -5.65
N ASP A 176 -9.71 -26.30 -6.68
CA ASP A 176 -10.42 -27.56 -6.84
C ASP A 176 -9.53 -28.55 -7.62
N ARG A 177 -9.22 -29.67 -6.98
CA ARG A 177 -8.16 -30.61 -7.35
C ARG A 177 -8.45 -31.46 -8.60
N ARG A 178 -9.42 -31.12 -9.47
CA ARG A 178 -9.87 -32.05 -10.52
C ARG A 178 -10.12 -31.41 -11.88
N ARG A 179 -9.14 -31.67 -12.77
CA ARG A 179 -9.17 -31.65 -14.26
C ARG A 179 -9.19 -30.29 -14.94
N GLY A 180 -8.05 -29.92 -15.56
CA GLY A 180 -7.95 -28.80 -16.50
C GLY A 180 -8.15 -29.22 -17.97
N PRO A 181 -8.77 -28.38 -18.82
CA PRO A 181 -8.72 -28.52 -20.28
C PRO A 181 -7.50 -27.78 -20.87
N LYS A 182 -7.05 -28.18 -22.07
CA LYS A 182 -5.95 -27.56 -22.85
C LYS A 182 -6.50 -26.90 -24.14
N PRO A 183 -6.11 -25.65 -24.47
CA PRO A 183 -5.54 -25.33 -25.81
C PRO A 183 -4.44 -24.22 -25.77
N ARG A 184 -3.37 -24.23 -26.61
CA ARG A 184 -3.13 -23.61 -27.95
C ARG A 184 -3.35 -22.07 -27.98
N ASP A 185 -2.42 -21.17 -28.28
CA ASP A 185 -1.13 -21.21 -29.00
C ASP A 185 -0.08 -20.29 -28.34
N GLY A 186 1.16 -20.38 -28.84
CA GLY A 186 2.41 -19.98 -28.17
C GLY A 186 2.79 -18.50 -28.11
N HIS A 187 3.59 -18.20 -27.07
CA HIS A 187 4.35 -16.98 -26.76
C HIS A 187 3.75 -15.96 -25.78
N SER A 188 3.57 -16.38 -24.51
CA SER A 188 3.72 -15.52 -23.29
C SER A 188 3.56 -16.32 -21.98
N ASP A 189 2.97 -17.51 -22.02
CA ASP A 189 2.55 -18.27 -20.83
C ASP A 189 3.62 -19.11 -20.10
N ALA A 190 4.77 -19.38 -20.73
CA ALA A 190 5.71 -20.39 -20.21
C ALA A 190 6.47 -19.95 -18.93
N TYR A 191 6.53 -18.64 -18.63
CA TYR A 191 7.09 -18.17 -17.36
C TYR A 191 6.05 -18.34 -16.25
N TYR A 192 4.81 -17.86 -16.45
CA TYR A 192 3.76 -17.81 -15.43
C TYR A 192 3.11 -19.18 -15.14
N GLN A 193 2.96 -20.06 -16.13
CA GLN A 193 2.44 -21.43 -15.90
C GLN A 193 3.45 -22.37 -15.22
N LYS A 194 4.75 -22.03 -15.27
CA LYS A 194 5.81 -22.85 -14.65
C LYS A 194 6.07 -22.49 -13.19
N VAL A 195 5.61 -21.31 -12.74
CA VAL A 195 5.60 -20.89 -11.33
C VAL A 195 4.35 -21.37 -10.61
N GLY A 196 3.73 -22.47 -11.07
CA GLY A 196 2.56 -23.10 -10.48
C GLY A 196 2.52 -22.82 -8.99
N PHE A 197 1.49 -22.05 -8.58
CA PHE A 197 1.21 -21.72 -7.19
C PHE A 197 0.89 -23.04 -6.46
N ASP A 198 1.93 -23.83 -6.23
CA ASP A 198 1.93 -24.85 -5.21
C ASP A 198 1.95 -24.07 -3.90
N LEU A 199 0.77 -23.98 -3.28
CA LEU A 199 0.66 -23.85 -1.84
C LEU A 199 1.39 -25.05 -1.19
N ALA A 200 2.72 -24.96 -1.17
CA ALA A 200 3.62 -25.82 -0.42
C ALA A 200 4.43 -24.93 0.52
N LEU A 201 3.72 -24.21 1.38
CA LEU A 201 4.28 -23.55 2.57
C LEU A 201 4.02 -24.36 3.85
N THR A 202 3.51 -25.58 3.71
CA THR A 202 3.03 -26.37 4.84
C THR A 202 4.10 -27.19 5.56
N ASP A 203 5.28 -27.45 4.99
CA ASP A 203 6.22 -28.43 5.57
C ASP A 203 7.39 -27.84 6.39
N GLY A 204 7.35 -26.54 6.72
CA GLY A 204 8.38 -25.90 7.55
C GLY A 204 7.92 -25.35 8.91
N ILE A 205 6.62 -25.39 9.22
CA ILE A 205 6.05 -24.72 10.40
C ILE A 205 5.88 -25.74 11.54
N PRO A 206 6.33 -25.45 12.79
CA PRO A 206 6.09 -26.30 13.94
C PRO A 206 4.61 -26.70 14.06
N GLN A 207 4.36 -28.00 14.28
CA GLN A 207 3.04 -28.64 14.28
C GLN A 207 2.02 -27.98 15.23
N GLN A 208 2.48 -27.19 16.21
CA GLN A 208 1.67 -26.42 17.16
C GLN A 208 0.98 -25.19 16.56
N LEU A 209 1.45 -24.65 15.43
CA LEU A 209 0.84 -23.48 14.76
C LEU A 209 -0.26 -23.85 13.74
N ARG A 210 -0.40 -25.14 13.38
CA ARG A 210 -1.42 -25.63 12.42
C ARG A 210 -2.85 -25.61 12.97
N ALA A 211 -3.04 -25.49 14.29
CA ALA A 211 -4.34 -25.65 14.93
C ALA A 211 -5.30 -24.44 14.80
N LYS A 212 -4.92 -23.39 14.06
CA LYS A 212 -5.72 -22.16 13.90
C LYS A 212 -5.93 -21.70 12.44
N GLU A 213 -5.62 -22.52 11.44
CA GLU A 213 -5.91 -22.16 10.04
C GLU A 213 -7.43 -22.15 9.81
N LYS A 214 -8.03 -20.96 9.71
CA LYS A 214 -9.34 -20.80 9.05
C LYS A 214 -9.14 -21.19 7.59
N GLN A 215 -9.80 -22.26 7.17
CA GLN A 215 -9.65 -22.94 5.89
C GLN A 215 -10.09 -22.16 4.62
N SER A 216 -10.24 -20.83 4.65
CA SER A 216 -10.90 -20.09 3.55
C SER A 216 -10.29 -18.77 3.11
N THR A 217 -9.02 -18.45 3.42
CA THR A 217 -8.39 -17.23 2.87
C THR A 217 -8.32 -17.31 1.34
N THR A 218 -8.88 -16.32 0.66
CA THR A 218 -8.85 -16.19 -0.80
C THR A 218 -7.70 -15.31 -1.25
N VAL A 219 -7.11 -15.62 -2.40
CA VAL A 219 -6.01 -14.83 -3.00
C VAL A 219 -6.38 -14.51 -4.45
N GLU A 220 -6.31 -13.25 -4.82
CA GLU A 220 -6.60 -12.77 -6.16
C GLU A 220 -5.50 -11.85 -6.66
N MET A 221 -5.23 -11.91 -7.96
CA MET A 221 -4.34 -10.99 -8.65
C MET A 221 -5.19 -9.91 -9.30
N ILE A 222 -4.85 -8.64 -9.06
CA ILE A 222 -5.55 -7.50 -9.67
C ILE A 222 -4.57 -6.55 -10.35
N ALA A 223 -5.06 -5.86 -11.37
CA ALA A 223 -4.31 -4.79 -12.02
C ALA A 223 -4.24 -3.56 -11.11
N HIS A 224 -3.13 -2.83 -11.12
CA HIS A 224 -3.06 -1.58 -10.37
C HIS A 224 -4.16 -0.57 -10.79
N SER A 225 -4.56 -0.54 -12.06
CA SER A 225 -5.64 0.32 -12.56
C SER A 225 -7.05 -0.08 -12.12
N GLN A 226 -7.21 -1.18 -11.39
CA GLN A 226 -8.52 -1.61 -10.93
C GLN A 226 -9.02 -0.74 -9.76
N TRP A 227 -10.22 -0.19 -9.93
CA TRP A 227 -10.92 0.52 -8.87
C TRP A 227 -11.37 -0.47 -7.79
N LEU A 228 -11.16 -0.11 -6.53
CA LEU A 228 -11.73 -0.82 -5.39
C LEU A 228 -12.72 0.11 -4.68
N SER A 229 -13.88 -0.41 -4.30
CA SER A 229 -14.89 0.37 -3.58
C SER A 229 -15.34 -0.38 -2.32
N PRO A 230 -15.46 0.32 -1.17
CA PRO A 230 -16.04 -0.27 0.03
C PRO A 230 -17.53 -0.55 -0.18
N ARG A 231 -18.01 -1.69 0.29
CA ARG A 231 -19.44 -2.05 0.22
C ARG A 231 -20.21 -1.61 1.44
N GLY A 232 -21.50 -1.32 1.25
CA GLY A 232 -22.43 -1.00 2.33
C GLY A 232 -22.18 0.36 3.00
N VAL A 233 -21.23 1.14 2.48
CA VAL A 233 -21.11 2.56 2.82
C VAL A 233 -22.10 3.35 1.98
N GLY A 234 -22.80 4.31 2.56
CA GLY A 234 -23.83 5.06 1.83
C GLY A 234 -23.28 6.23 0.98
N ILE A 235 -21.96 6.37 0.85
CA ILE A 235 -21.31 7.34 -0.04
C ILE A 235 -20.49 6.63 -1.11
N PRO A 236 -20.41 7.16 -2.35
CA PRO A 236 -19.48 6.67 -3.34
C PRO A 236 -18.06 6.98 -2.86
N TRP A 237 -17.34 5.97 -2.40
CA TRP A 237 -15.92 6.06 -2.06
C TRP A 237 -15.13 5.09 -2.93
N ARG A 238 -13.91 5.47 -3.32
CA ARG A 238 -13.08 4.67 -4.21
C ARG A 238 -11.62 4.71 -3.79
N PHE A 239 -10.96 3.60 -4.09
CA PHE A 239 -9.54 3.41 -4.00
C PHE A 239 -8.98 3.11 -5.39
N LEU A 240 -7.84 3.70 -5.73
CA LEU A 240 -7.10 3.39 -6.94
C LEU A 240 -5.63 3.20 -6.58
N THR A 241 -5.07 2.06 -7.00
CA THR A 241 -3.70 1.69 -6.65
C THR A 241 -2.74 1.98 -7.79
N TYR A 242 -1.47 2.26 -7.49
CA TYR A 242 -0.44 2.28 -8.52
C TYR A 242 0.79 1.54 -8.01
N VAL A 243 1.21 0.50 -8.71
CA VAL A 243 2.43 -0.24 -8.35
C VAL A 243 3.54 0.13 -9.29
N ARG A 244 4.52 0.90 -8.78
CA ARG A 244 5.78 1.11 -9.49
C ARG A 244 6.62 -0.15 -9.32
N ARG A 245 6.91 -0.85 -10.41
CA ARG A 245 7.75 -2.06 -10.38
C ARG A 245 9.22 -1.74 -10.18
N ALA A 246 9.98 -2.71 -9.70
CA ALA A 246 11.43 -2.67 -9.76
C ALA A 246 11.97 -2.52 -11.20
N ASP A 247 13.16 -1.96 -11.33
CA ASP A 247 13.88 -1.83 -12.60
C ASP A 247 14.37 -3.20 -13.07
N GLU A 248 13.86 -3.64 -14.23
CA GLU A 248 14.18 -4.95 -14.81
C GLU A 248 15.67 -5.15 -15.10
N ALA A 249 16.40 -4.08 -15.49
CA ALA A 249 17.84 -4.18 -15.72
C ALA A 249 18.59 -4.42 -14.40
N LYS A 250 18.12 -3.83 -13.29
CA LYS A 250 18.68 -4.08 -11.96
C LYS A 250 18.34 -5.48 -11.46
N LEU A 251 17.10 -5.94 -11.65
CA LEU A 251 16.70 -7.32 -11.33
C LEU A 251 17.50 -8.36 -12.14
N ALA A 252 17.76 -8.10 -13.42
CA ALA A 252 18.57 -8.97 -14.27
C ALA A 252 20.01 -9.10 -13.75
N LYS A 253 20.63 -8.00 -13.29
CA LYS A 253 21.95 -8.03 -12.66
C LYS A 253 21.95 -8.87 -11.39
N PHE A 254 20.91 -8.73 -10.55
CA PHE A 254 20.79 -9.52 -9.34
C PHE A 254 20.61 -11.01 -9.64
N ARG A 255 19.75 -11.34 -10.61
CA ARG A 255 19.56 -12.71 -11.09
C ARG A 255 20.85 -13.33 -11.62
N ALA A 256 21.67 -12.55 -12.33
CA ALA A 256 23.00 -13.00 -12.79
C ALA A 256 23.94 -13.31 -11.62
N ALA A 257 23.99 -12.42 -10.60
CA ALA A 257 24.79 -12.63 -9.38
C ALA A 257 24.33 -13.86 -8.57
N LEU A 258 23.05 -14.20 -8.59
CA LEU A 258 22.50 -15.40 -7.95
C LEU A 258 22.77 -16.71 -8.72
N GLY A 259 23.22 -16.65 -9.98
CA GLY A 259 23.45 -17.83 -10.82
C GLY A 259 24.32 -18.92 -10.16
N PRO A 260 25.49 -18.59 -9.56
CA PRO A 260 26.30 -19.54 -8.82
C PRO A 260 25.60 -20.13 -7.59
N VAL A 261 24.73 -19.35 -6.93
CA VAL A 261 23.96 -19.80 -5.76
C VAL A 261 22.88 -20.80 -6.17
N LEU A 262 22.16 -20.53 -7.27
CA LEU A 262 21.16 -21.44 -7.84
C LEU A 262 21.78 -22.78 -8.23
N LYS A 263 22.97 -22.77 -8.87
CA LYS A 263 23.70 -24.00 -9.21
C LYS A 263 24.07 -24.82 -7.96
N LEU A 264 24.48 -24.15 -6.88
CA LEU A 264 24.79 -24.81 -5.62
C LEU A 264 23.55 -25.39 -4.94
N ALA A 265 22.43 -24.65 -4.92
CA ALA A 265 21.18 -25.14 -4.38
C ALA A 265 20.72 -26.40 -5.13
N ALA A 266 20.80 -26.38 -6.46
CA ALA A 266 20.47 -27.54 -7.28
C ALA A 266 21.37 -28.74 -6.97
N ALA A 267 22.68 -28.54 -6.84
CA ALA A 267 23.64 -29.59 -6.47
C ALA A 267 23.37 -30.18 -5.07
N LYS A 268 22.77 -29.39 -4.16
CA LYS A 268 22.35 -29.84 -2.82
C LYS A 268 20.94 -30.44 -2.78
N GLY A 269 20.27 -30.60 -3.93
CA GLY A 269 18.88 -31.07 -3.99
C GLY A 269 17.85 -30.07 -3.47
N LYS A 270 18.19 -28.78 -3.40
CA LYS A 270 17.36 -27.69 -2.85
C LYS A 270 16.66 -26.87 -3.92
N GLY A 271 16.36 -27.50 -5.06
CA GLY A 271 15.71 -26.85 -6.20
C GLY A 271 16.64 -26.02 -7.08
N LYS A 272 16.08 -25.45 -8.16
CA LYS A 272 16.82 -24.74 -9.23
C LYS A 272 16.22 -23.38 -9.59
N ALA A 273 15.16 -22.96 -8.89
CA ALA A 273 14.46 -21.70 -9.12
C ALA A 273 14.66 -20.73 -7.95
N GLU A 274 14.34 -19.46 -8.18
CA GLU A 274 14.38 -18.40 -7.17
C GLU A 274 13.43 -18.68 -6.00
N LEU A 275 12.27 -19.26 -6.29
CA LEU A 275 11.29 -19.67 -5.27
C LEU A 275 11.89 -20.71 -4.32
N ASP A 276 12.67 -21.66 -4.84
CA ASP A 276 13.34 -22.67 -4.03
C ASP A 276 14.38 -22.02 -3.10
N LEU A 277 15.16 -21.04 -3.61
CA LEU A 277 16.08 -20.28 -2.77
C LEU A 277 15.36 -19.51 -1.67
N LEU A 278 14.20 -18.93 -1.98
CA LEU A 278 13.41 -18.17 -1.02
C LEU A 278 12.88 -19.06 0.11
N GLN A 279 12.47 -20.29 -0.19
CA GLN A 279 12.09 -21.26 0.83
C GLN A 279 13.29 -21.72 1.68
N ASN A 280 14.47 -21.80 1.07
CA ASN A 280 15.68 -22.28 1.74
C ASN A 280 16.47 -21.20 2.49
N VAL A 281 16.23 -19.91 2.24
CA VAL A 281 16.99 -18.79 2.85
C VAL A 281 16.92 -18.79 4.38
N LEU A 282 15.79 -19.22 4.94
CA LEU A 282 15.56 -19.29 6.38
C LEU A 282 16.19 -20.52 7.05
N ILE A 283 16.50 -21.56 6.27
CA ILE A 283 16.88 -22.87 6.80
C ILE A 283 18.35 -23.19 6.52
N ASP A 284 18.88 -22.80 5.36
CA ASP A 284 20.27 -23.07 4.96
C ASP A 284 21.17 -21.84 5.16
N ARG A 285 21.95 -21.87 6.24
CA ARG A 285 22.93 -20.82 6.57
C ARG A 285 23.98 -20.62 5.46
N THR A 286 24.47 -21.68 4.83
CA THR A 286 25.49 -21.57 3.76
C THR A 286 24.91 -20.90 2.52
N LEU A 287 23.68 -21.26 2.13
CA LEU A 287 23.00 -20.60 1.01
C LEU A 287 22.70 -19.13 1.35
N ARG A 288 22.23 -18.84 2.56
CA ARG A 288 22.01 -17.48 3.05
C ARG A 288 23.26 -16.61 2.95
N GLU A 289 24.41 -17.10 3.44
CA GLU A 289 25.67 -16.37 3.39
C GLU A 289 26.13 -16.09 1.96
N LYS A 290 25.93 -17.04 1.02
CA LYS A 290 26.26 -16.84 -0.40
C LYS A 290 25.29 -15.88 -1.10
N MET A 291 23.99 -15.97 -0.80
CA MET A 291 23.00 -15.01 -1.30
C MET A 291 23.32 -13.60 -0.84
N ARG A 292 23.69 -13.44 0.44
CA ARG A 292 24.09 -12.13 0.99
C ARG A 292 25.30 -11.56 0.24
N ARG A 293 26.31 -12.36 -0.07
CA ARG A 293 27.47 -11.90 -0.87
C ARG A 293 27.06 -11.46 -2.28
N ALA A 294 26.22 -12.23 -2.97
CA ALA A 294 25.71 -11.87 -4.29
C ALA A 294 24.90 -10.56 -4.27
N TYR A 295 24.14 -10.34 -3.19
CA TYR A 295 23.42 -9.10 -2.95
C TYR A 295 24.36 -7.92 -2.65
N ASP A 296 25.39 -8.12 -1.82
CA ASP A 296 26.38 -7.08 -1.50
C ASP A 296 27.21 -6.67 -2.75
N GLU A 297 27.55 -7.62 -3.63
CA GLU A 297 28.28 -7.38 -4.88
C GLU A 297 27.58 -6.40 -5.82
N ILE A 298 26.24 -6.46 -5.87
CA ILE A 298 25.43 -5.50 -6.64
C ILE A 298 25.06 -4.26 -5.82
N HIS A 299 25.84 -3.91 -4.79
CA HIS A 299 25.63 -2.75 -3.93
C HIS A 299 24.30 -2.78 -3.14
N GLY A 300 23.74 -3.99 -2.93
CA GLY A 300 22.56 -4.24 -2.12
C GLY A 300 21.30 -3.48 -2.55
N ALA A 301 20.46 -3.13 -1.56
CA ALA A 301 19.19 -2.44 -1.72
C ALA A 301 19.29 -1.09 -2.43
N ARG A 302 20.47 -0.47 -2.46
CA ARG A 302 20.70 0.78 -3.18
C ARG A 302 20.54 0.61 -4.70
N LEU A 303 20.71 -0.61 -5.22
CA LEU A 303 20.47 -0.94 -6.63
C LEU A 303 19.25 -1.81 -6.86
N LEU A 304 18.50 -2.26 -5.86
CA LEU A 304 17.21 -2.89 -6.10
C LEU A 304 16.14 -1.81 -5.97
N ASN A 305 15.60 -1.37 -7.11
CA ASN A 305 14.46 -0.46 -7.11
C ASN A 305 13.29 -1.12 -6.38
N LYS A 306 12.73 -0.39 -5.43
CA LYS A 306 11.78 -0.92 -4.46
C LYS A 306 10.39 -0.78 -5.04
N THR A 307 9.77 -1.93 -5.32
CA THR A 307 8.36 -1.96 -5.72
C THR A 307 7.53 -1.37 -4.59
N SER A 308 6.75 -0.34 -4.89
CA SER A 308 5.88 0.31 -3.91
C SER A 308 4.50 0.54 -4.49
N LEU A 309 3.48 0.25 -3.68
CA LEU A 309 2.09 0.52 -3.94
C LEU A 309 1.74 1.92 -3.43
N CYS A 310 1.31 2.78 -4.35
CA CYS A 310 0.65 4.04 -4.05
C CYS A 310 -0.86 3.83 -4.00
N LEU A 311 -1.57 4.66 -3.25
CA LEU A 311 -3.02 4.57 -3.07
C LEU A 311 -3.66 5.96 -3.12
N PHE A 312 -4.58 6.16 -4.05
CA PHE A 312 -5.62 7.17 -3.92
C PHE A 312 -6.77 6.63 -3.07
N SER A 313 -7.29 7.43 -2.15
CA SER A 313 -8.51 7.19 -1.38
C SER A 313 -9.35 8.45 -1.40
N GLY A 314 -10.54 8.40 -2.00
CA GLY A 314 -11.37 9.59 -2.13
C GLY A 314 -12.79 9.30 -2.61
N PRO A 315 -13.64 10.33 -2.69
CA PRO A 315 -15.00 10.19 -3.18
C PRO A 315 -14.98 9.71 -4.65
N GLY A 316 -15.82 8.73 -4.96
CA GLY A 316 -16.14 8.39 -6.33
C GLY A 316 -17.07 9.42 -6.95
N ARG A 317 -17.01 9.62 -8.26
CA ARG A 317 -18.00 10.44 -8.97
C ARG A 317 -19.37 9.79 -8.85
N ALA A 318 -20.34 10.57 -8.40
CA ALA A 318 -21.76 10.24 -8.39
C ALA A 318 -22.22 9.81 -9.80
N GLY A 319 -22.82 8.63 -9.92
CA GLY A 319 -23.52 8.22 -11.14
C GLY A 319 -24.83 9.00 -11.33
N PRO A 320 -25.46 8.96 -12.52
CA PRO A 320 -26.76 9.58 -12.73
C PRO A 320 -27.79 9.06 -11.70
N GLY A 321 -28.40 9.94 -10.92
CA GLY A 321 -29.40 9.59 -9.90
C GLY A 321 -28.87 9.41 -8.47
N THR A 322 -27.55 9.42 -8.27
CA THR A 322 -26.98 9.58 -6.91
C THR A 322 -26.94 11.08 -6.57
N GLY A 323 -27.45 11.46 -5.39
CA GLY A 323 -27.47 12.85 -4.95
C GLY A 323 -26.08 13.50 -5.06
N THR A 324 -26.04 14.81 -5.31
CA THR A 324 -24.76 15.55 -5.30
C THR A 324 -24.27 15.70 -3.88
N TRP A 325 -23.55 14.70 -3.37
CA TRP A 325 -22.86 14.77 -2.10
C TRP A 325 -21.81 15.89 -2.16
N ARG A 326 -22.01 16.96 -1.39
CA ARG A 326 -21.02 18.04 -1.24
C ARG A 326 -20.36 17.89 0.11
N PRO A 327 -19.09 17.46 0.18
CA PRO A 327 -18.41 17.37 1.45
C PRO A 327 -18.21 18.77 2.05
N SER A 328 -18.47 18.89 3.35
CA SER A 328 -18.02 20.02 4.17
C SER A 328 -16.84 19.58 5.02
N ILE A 329 -16.05 20.54 5.51
CA ILE A 329 -15.01 20.25 6.51
C ILE A 329 -15.69 20.21 7.87
N GLY A 330 -15.60 19.07 8.54
CA GLY A 330 -15.87 18.96 9.97
C GLY A 330 -14.71 19.51 10.77
N SER A 331 -13.50 18.97 10.56
CA SER A 331 -12.26 19.45 11.22
C SER A 331 -11.00 19.14 10.43
N ILE A 332 -10.01 20.01 10.48
CA ILE A 332 -8.66 19.76 9.96
C ILE A 332 -7.64 20.13 11.04
N GLU A 333 -6.74 19.19 11.34
CA GLU A 333 -5.57 19.37 12.17
C GLU A 333 -4.33 18.93 11.38
N TRP A 334 -3.44 19.88 11.08
CA TRP A 334 -2.18 19.66 10.37
C TRP A 334 -0.98 19.97 11.27
N GLY A 335 -0.99 19.39 12.48
CA GLY A 335 0.01 19.59 13.53
C GLY A 335 0.32 21.07 13.86
N TRP A 336 1.57 21.34 14.28
CA TRP A 336 2.05 22.68 14.70
C TRP A 336 1.94 23.80 13.66
N HIS A 337 1.72 23.47 12.38
CA HIS A 337 1.71 24.47 11.31
C HIS A 337 0.39 25.26 11.28
N TRP A 338 -0.63 24.84 12.03
CA TRP A 338 -1.94 25.48 11.94
C TRP A 338 -2.74 25.46 13.27
N ARG A 339 -2.56 26.51 14.09
CA ARG A 339 -3.47 26.88 15.20
C ARG A 339 -4.15 28.24 14.96
N GLY A 340 -4.33 28.63 13.68
CA GLY A 340 -4.80 29.95 13.27
C GLY A 340 -6.21 29.94 12.66
N ARG A 341 -6.94 31.05 12.78
CA ARG A 341 -8.36 31.20 12.37
C ARG A 341 -8.59 31.47 10.86
N HIS A 342 -7.58 31.35 10.00
CA HIS A 342 -7.67 31.70 8.57
C HIS A 342 -7.08 30.61 7.67
N TYR A 343 -7.97 29.97 6.91
CA TYR A 343 -7.65 28.93 5.94
C TYR A 343 -6.82 29.49 4.77
N PRO A 344 -5.76 28.79 4.30
CA PRO A 344 -5.06 29.15 3.07
C PRO A 344 -6.03 29.27 1.89
N HIS A 345 -5.74 30.16 0.93
CA HIS A 345 -6.59 30.32 -0.25
C HIS A 345 -6.73 28.99 -1.04
N SER A 346 -5.66 28.18 -1.10
CA SER A 346 -5.64 26.85 -1.73
C SER A 346 -6.61 25.86 -1.07
N LEU A 347 -6.84 25.96 0.24
CA LEU A 347 -7.76 25.11 0.97
C LEU A 347 -9.22 25.39 0.56
N ARG A 348 -9.60 26.68 0.48
CA ARG A 348 -10.95 27.07 0.02
C ARG A 348 -11.21 26.62 -1.42
N GLU A 349 -10.25 26.80 -2.31
CA GLU A 349 -10.38 26.43 -3.72
C GLU A 349 -10.58 24.91 -3.90
N ASN A 350 -9.83 24.10 -3.16
CA ASN A 350 -9.97 22.64 -3.20
C ASN A 350 -11.32 22.15 -2.67
N ILE A 351 -11.81 22.70 -1.57
CA ILE A 351 -13.14 22.33 -1.03
C ILE A 351 -14.25 22.77 -1.99
N HIS A 352 -14.15 23.95 -2.58
CA HIS A 352 -15.13 24.40 -3.59
C HIS A 352 -15.19 23.44 -4.79
N ARG A 353 -14.08 22.79 -5.13
CA ARG A 353 -14.03 21.71 -6.14
C ARG A 353 -14.53 20.35 -5.63
N GLY A 354 -14.72 20.18 -4.32
CA GLY A 354 -15.02 18.88 -3.71
C GLY A 354 -13.81 17.96 -3.59
N ALA A 355 -12.59 18.47 -3.80
CA ALA A 355 -11.36 17.72 -3.67
C ALA A 355 -11.10 17.44 -2.18
N ILE A 356 -11.35 16.21 -1.76
CA ILE A 356 -11.13 15.72 -0.38
C ILE A 356 -10.34 14.41 -0.36
N GLY A 357 -9.82 13.96 -1.51
CA GLY A 357 -9.07 12.73 -1.64
C GLY A 357 -7.69 12.80 -0.99
N TRP A 358 -7.17 11.64 -0.62
CA TRP A 358 -5.83 11.45 -0.11
C TRP A 358 -5.04 10.59 -1.09
N LEU A 359 -3.78 10.96 -1.35
CA LEU A 359 -2.89 10.19 -2.21
C LEU A 359 -1.60 9.88 -1.45
N GLY A 360 -1.40 8.62 -1.10
CA GLY A 360 -0.18 8.12 -0.48
C GLY A 360 0.70 7.41 -1.50
N THR A 361 2.02 7.63 -1.42
CA THR A 361 2.97 7.12 -2.42
C THR A 361 3.92 6.03 -1.93
N GLY A 362 3.91 5.73 -0.62
CA GLY A 362 4.89 4.81 -0.03
C GLY A 362 6.32 5.27 -0.34
N ASP A 363 7.13 4.35 -0.85
CA ASP A 363 8.53 4.56 -1.21
C ASP A 363 8.76 4.71 -2.72
N ALA A 364 7.70 5.02 -3.49
CA ALA A 364 7.77 5.08 -4.95
C ALA A 364 8.92 5.99 -5.46
N GLU A 365 9.67 5.49 -6.44
CA GLU A 365 10.76 6.23 -7.08
C GLU A 365 10.22 7.10 -8.23
N LEU A 366 9.74 8.30 -7.88
CA LEU A 366 9.14 9.26 -8.82
C LEU A 366 10.10 10.38 -9.21
N LYS A 367 11.41 10.18 -9.07
CA LYS A 367 12.42 11.18 -9.46
C LYS A 367 12.63 11.28 -10.97
N PRO A 368 12.74 10.17 -11.73
CA PRO A 368 12.83 10.27 -13.18
C PRO A 368 11.54 10.88 -13.74
N GLU A 369 11.66 11.88 -14.62
CA GLU A 369 10.49 12.60 -15.15
C GLU A 369 9.51 11.67 -15.88
N ALA A 370 10.01 10.69 -16.65
CA ALA A 370 9.15 9.71 -17.32
C ALA A 370 8.27 8.92 -16.34
N GLU A 371 8.81 8.56 -15.18
CA GLU A 371 8.10 7.78 -14.15
C GLU A 371 7.03 8.63 -13.46
N ALA A 372 7.36 9.88 -13.15
CA ALA A 372 6.40 10.83 -12.59
C ALA A 372 5.29 11.18 -13.60
N VAL A 373 5.59 11.21 -14.90
CA VAL A 373 4.58 11.37 -15.97
C VAL A 373 3.66 10.15 -16.04
N GLU A 374 4.18 8.92 -16.03
CA GLU A 374 3.34 7.72 -16.01
C GLU A 374 2.46 7.66 -14.75
N PHE A 375 3.01 8.05 -13.60
CA PHE A 375 2.25 8.19 -12.36
C PHE A 375 1.08 9.18 -12.49
N LEU A 376 1.33 10.37 -13.04
CA LEU A 376 0.28 11.37 -13.24
C LEU A 376 -0.76 10.92 -14.28
N LYS A 377 -0.36 10.22 -15.35
CA LYS A 377 -1.30 9.64 -16.33
C LYS A 377 -2.22 8.62 -15.68
N HIS A 378 -1.67 7.75 -14.85
CA HIS A 378 -2.45 6.76 -14.13
C HIS A 378 -3.53 7.40 -13.25
N TYR A 379 -3.20 8.47 -12.54
CA TYR A 379 -4.12 9.19 -11.67
C TYR A 379 -4.88 10.33 -12.34
N GLU A 380 -4.81 10.50 -13.67
CA GLU A 380 -5.31 11.70 -14.36
C GLU A 380 -6.81 11.97 -14.10
N CYS A 381 -7.58 10.91 -13.91
CA CYS A 381 -9.01 10.97 -13.61
C CYS A 381 -9.36 11.50 -12.21
N VAL A 382 -8.42 11.42 -11.25
CA VAL A 382 -8.59 11.79 -9.82
C VAL A 382 -7.54 12.77 -9.31
N VAL A 383 -6.56 13.16 -10.11
CA VAL A 383 -5.48 14.08 -9.72
C VAL A 383 -6.01 15.43 -9.24
N GLY A 384 -7.17 15.86 -9.78
CA GLY A 384 -7.89 17.07 -9.35
C GLY A 384 -8.68 16.92 -8.05
N ASP A 385 -8.88 15.68 -7.57
CA ASP A 385 -9.62 15.36 -6.35
C ASP A 385 -8.70 15.20 -5.14
N VAL A 386 -7.37 15.20 -5.34
CA VAL A 386 -6.36 15.07 -4.28
C VAL A 386 -6.31 16.34 -3.45
N PHE A 387 -6.72 16.23 -2.19
CA PHE A 387 -6.64 17.27 -1.17
C PHE A 387 -5.34 17.20 -0.38
N THR A 388 -4.95 15.99 0.02
CA THR A 388 -3.77 15.73 0.86
C THR A 388 -2.84 14.73 0.19
N PHE A 389 -1.55 15.05 0.09
CA PHE A 389 -0.55 14.24 -0.60
C PHE A 389 0.58 13.79 0.35
N ALA A 390 0.71 12.48 0.57
CA ALA A 390 1.83 11.92 1.31
C ALA A 390 2.99 11.68 0.33
N VAL A 391 4.06 12.46 0.46
CA VAL A 391 5.20 12.46 -0.47
C VAL A 391 6.03 11.18 -0.33
N PRO A 392 6.70 10.73 -1.39
CA PRO A 392 7.38 9.44 -1.36
C PRO A 392 8.60 9.44 -0.44
N HIS A 393 8.87 8.27 0.15
CA HIS A 393 10.11 7.92 0.83
C HIS A 393 10.56 9.02 1.82
N HIS A 394 9.69 9.34 2.78
CA HIS A 394 9.93 10.33 3.83
C HIS A 394 10.29 11.74 3.33
N GLY A 395 10.01 12.06 2.05
CA GLY A 395 10.43 13.31 1.41
C GLY A 395 11.90 13.32 1.02
N SER A 396 12.40 12.22 0.47
CA SER A 396 13.69 12.15 -0.22
C SER A 396 13.70 12.98 -1.51
N ALA A 397 14.75 13.77 -1.72
CA ALA A 397 14.95 14.51 -2.98
C ALA A 397 15.22 13.58 -4.18
N GLU A 398 15.58 12.32 -3.92
CA GLU A 398 15.84 11.27 -4.91
C GLU A 398 14.58 10.50 -5.31
N ASN A 399 13.41 10.83 -4.75
CA ASN A 399 12.16 10.12 -5.01
C ASN A 399 11.05 10.99 -5.58
N ILE A 400 11.29 12.31 -5.75
CA ILE A 400 10.24 13.25 -6.17
C ILE A 400 10.72 14.14 -7.32
N CYS A 401 9.83 14.35 -8.29
CA CYS A 401 10.08 15.18 -9.46
C CYS A 401 9.13 16.38 -9.50
N ASP A 402 9.66 17.53 -9.89
CA ASP A 402 8.93 18.79 -10.07
C ASP A 402 7.75 18.65 -11.05
N VAL A 403 7.87 17.76 -12.04
CA VAL A 403 6.81 17.49 -13.03
C VAL A 403 5.47 17.11 -12.40
N LEU A 404 5.48 16.54 -11.18
CA LEU A 404 4.26 16.23 -10.43
C LEU A 404 3.39 17.47 -10.21
N TYR A 405 3.98 18.66 -10.06
CA TYR A 405 3.29 19.91 -9.74
C TYR A 405 3.22 20.88 -10.92
N ARG A 406 4.28 20.96 -11.74
CA ARG A 406 4.23 21.79 -12.96
C ARG A 406 3.46 21.15 -14.11
N GLY A 407 3.33 19.81 -14.11
CA GLY A 407 2.79 19.02 -15.23
C GLY A 407 3.79 18.85 -16.38
N ALA A 408 3.42 18.00 -17.34
CA ALA A 408 4.17 17.81 -18.59
C ALA A 408 3.48 18.52 -19.76
N LYS A 409 4.24 18.81 -20.84
CA LYS A 409 3.66 19.38 -22.05
C LYS A 409 2.71 18.37 -22.71
N GLY A 410 1.45 18.74 -22.82
CA GLY A 410 0.47 17.99 -23.63
C GLY A 410 -0.17 16.78 -22.95
N ASP A 411 -0.31 16.80 -21.61
CA ASP A 411 -0.80 15.73 -20.71
C ASP A 411 0.35 14.94 -20.03
N PRO A 412 0.26 14.53 -18.74
CA PRO A 412 -0.85 14.55 -17.77
C PRO A 412 -1.02 15.83 -16.91
N LYS A 413 -2.24 16.03 -16.37
CA LYS A 413 -2.57 17.13 -15.42
C LYS A 413 -1.72 17.06 -14.14
N PRO A 414 -1.29 18.22 -13.59
CA PRO A 414 -0.51 18.25 -12.36
C PRO A 414 -1.33 18.00 -11.09
N LEU A 415 -0.65 17.55 -10.05
CA LEU A 415 -1.14 17.53 -8.67
C LEU A 415 -1.25 18.95 -8.11
N ARG A 416 -2.37 19.25 -7.46
CA ARG A 416 -2.62 20.53 -6.77
C ARG A 416 -3.24 20.32 -5.37
N PRO A 417 -2.59 19.52 -4.50
CA PRO A 417 -3.10 19.29 -3.16
C PRO A 417 -3.15 20.61 -2.37
N ALA A 418 -4.10 20.69 -1.43
CA ALA A 418 -4.11 21.76 -0.44
C ALA A 418 -2.93 21.61 0.53
N TYR A 419 -2.53 20.37 0.82
CA TYR A 419 -1.46 20.05 1.75
C TYR A 419 -0.65 18.84 1.30
N ALA A 420 0.66 18.92 1.49
CA ALA A 420 1.55 17.79 1.33
C ALA A 420 2.31 17.52 2.62
N TYR A 421 2.71 16.29 2.86
CA TYR A 421 3.46 15.95 4.06
C TYR A 421 4.40 14.78 3.84
N ALA A 422 5.46 14.75 4.65
CA ALA A 422 6.33 13.60 4.82
C ALA A 422 6.21 13.03 6.23
N CYS A 423 6.57 11.76 6.40
CA CYS A 423 6.78 11.15 7.71
C CYS A 423 8.28 10.99 7.98
N GLY A 424 8.75 11.25 9.20
CA GLY A 424 10.16 11.07 9.56
C GLY A 424 10.42 11.41 11.03
N PRO A 425 11.54 10.99 11.63
CA PRO A 425 11.79 11.24 13.06
C PRO A 425 11.94 12.74 13.35
N ALA A 426 11.62 13.18 14.57
CA ALA A 426 11.70 14.60 14.94
C ALA A 426 13.13 15.19 14.90
N LYS A 427 14.14 14.33 15.02
CA LYS A 427 15.57 14.69 15.03
C LYS A 427 16.30 14.04 13.86
N THR A 428 16.02 14.49 12.64
CA THR A 428 16.85 14.15 11.48
C THR A 428 17.00 15.34 10.55
N ASP A 429 18.22 15.49 10.01
CA ASP A 429 18.54 16.50 9.02
C ASP A 429 18.42 15.94 7.59
N HIS A 430 18.15 14.64 7.45
CA HIS A 430 18.14 13.96 6.15
C HIS A 430 16.78 14.03 5.44
N HIS A 431 15.68 13.84 6.18
CA HIS A 431 14.34 13.71 5.59
C HIS A 431 13.26 14.43 6.43
N PRO A 432 12.34 15.18 5.80
CA PRO A 432 12.32 15.51 4.38
C PRO A 432 13.47 16.45 4.01
N HIS A 433 14.07 16.19 2.85
CA HIS A 433 15.19 16.98 2.36
C HIS A 433 14.75 18.44 2.14
N PRO A 434 15.57 19.46 2.46
CA PRO A 434 15.19 20.88 2.32
C PRO A 434 14.66 21.25 0.92
N ILE A 435 15.21 20.63 -0.14
CA ILE A 435 14.73 20.81 -1.53
C ILE A 435 13.27 20.38 -1.68
N VAL A 436 12.81 19.33 -0.98
CA VAL A 436 11.40 18.90 -1.08
C VAL A 436 10.49 19.96 -0.48
N ARG A 437 10.85 20.56 0.66
CA ARG A 437 10.08 21.68 1.23
C ARG A 437 10.06 22.90 0.31
N GLN A 438 11.20 23.22 -0.29
CA GLN A 438 11.31 24.34 -1.23
C GLN A 438 10.46 24.08 -2.48
N LEU A 439 10.50 22.86 -3.03
CA LEU A 439 9.68 22.47 -4.17
C LEU A 439 8.19 22.72 -3.93
N HIS A 440 7.65 22.32 -2.78
CA HIS A 440 6.25 22.57 -2.45
C HIS A 440 5.94 24.06 -2.30
N ARG A 441 6.85 24.81 -1.66
CA ARG A 441 6.73 26.27 -1.52
C ARG A 441 6.71 26.97 -2.88
N ASP A 442 7.55 26.56 -3.82
CA ASP A 442 7.64 27.12 -5.17
C ASP A 442 6.33 26.92 -5.96
N HIS A 443 5.58 25.87 -5.65
CA HIS A 443 4.25 25.59 -6.21
C HIS A 443 3.07 26.09 -5.36
N GLY A 444 3.34 26.84 -4.28
CA GLY A 444 2.29 27.37 -3.39
C GLY A 444 1.54 26.29 -2.60
N ILE A 445 2.18 25.15 -2.34
CA ILE A 445 1.63 24.03 -1.59
C ILE A 445 2.15 24.08 -0.15
N ASP A 446 1.25 24.04 0.82
CA ASP A 446 1.62 23.94 2.23
C ASP A 446 2.22 22.55 2.52
N PHE A 447 3.30 22.52 3.29
CA PHE A 447 4.06 21.30 3.53
C PHE A 447 4.37 21.07 5.02
N GLY A 448 4.01 19.89 5.53
CA GLY A 448 4.28 19.48 6.90
C GLY A 448 5.15 18.24 7.05
N VAL A 449 5.47 17.92 8.31
CA VAL A 449 6.12 16.67 8.67
C VAL A 449 5.42 16.07 9.86
N VAL A 450 5.03 14.80 9.71
CA VAL A 450 4.52 13.97 10.80
C VAL A 450 5.70 13.20 11.39
N THR A 451 5.99 13.42 12.67
CA THR A 451 7.15 12.85 13.36
C THR A 451 6.75 11.80 14.38
N ASP A 452 7.60 11.53 15.37
CA ASP A 452 7.29 10.75 16.57
C ASP A 452 6.76 11.63 17.72
N ILE A 453 6.40 12.89 17.43
CA ILE A 453 5.81 13.85 18.38
C ILE A 453 4.30 13.96 18.11
N GLU A 454 3.49 13.75 19.15
CA GLU A 454 2.03 13.69 19.06
C GLU A 454 1.40 14.89 18.32
N SER A 455 1.86 16.10 18.62
CA SER A 455 1.37 17.34 18.03
C SER A 455 1.76 17.56 16.55
N THR A 456 2.39 16.58 15.91
CA THR A 456 2.61 16.55 14.46
C THR A 456 1.59 15.69 13.71
N ILE A 457 0.64 15.08 14.42
CA ILE A 457 -0.48 14.32 13.85
C ILE A 457 -1.19 15.12 12.75
N ILE A 458 -1.63 14.41 11.71
CA ILE A 458 -2.58 14.94 10.73
C ILE A 458 -3.91 14.23 10.96
N SER A 459 -4.97 14.99 11.18
CA SER A 459 -6.34 14.50 11.36
C SER A 459 -7.29 15.33 10.51
N GLU A 460 -8.04 14.67 9.64
CA GLU A 460 -8.95 15.32 8.69
C GLU A 460 -10.32 14.65 8.77
N VAL A 461 -11.36 15.46 8.92
CA VAL A 461 -12.75 15.02 9.01
C VAL A 461 -13.59 15.79 8.00
N PHE A 462 -14.26 15.05 7.12
CA PHE A 462 -15.18 15.55 6.12
C PHE A 462 -16.58 15.01 6.40
N GLU A 463 -17.59 15.87 6.31
CA GLU A 463 -18.97 15.53 6.61
C GLU A 463 -19.82 15.68 5.36
N PHE A 464 -20.79 14.78 5.21
CA PHE A 464 -21.69 14.75 4.07
C PHE A 464 -23.12 14.90 4.59
N GLU A 465 -23.75 15.99 4.17
CA GLU A 465 -25.09 16.38 4.57
C GLU A 465 -26.11 16.04 3.49
N SER A 466 -27.37 15.80 3.90
CA SER A 466 -28.55 15.65 3.04
C SER A 466 -28.95 16.94 2.31
#